data_AF-A0A645BZV5-F1
#
_entry.id   AF-A0A645BZV5-F1
#
_cell.length_a   1.000
_cell.length_b   1.000
_cell.length_c   1.000
_cell.angle_alpha   90.00
_cell.angle_beta   90.00
_cell.angle_gamma   90.00
#
_symmetry.space_group_name_H-M   'P 1'
#
loop_
_entity.id
_entity.type
_entity.pdbx_description
1 polymer ?
#
loop_
_entity_poly.entity_id
_entity_poly.type
_entity_poly.pdbx_seq_one_letter_code
_entity_poly.pdbx_strand_id
1 'polypeptide(L)' 'MLNNMLGYSSTSQAFTDVSKTEYSWAYDAISALETRGILNGYADGSFRPQNSITRAETAAIITRVDLSQLVVP' A
#
# COMPACT_ATOMS: atom_id res chain seq x y z
N MET A 1 -19.89 15.27 -12.07
CA MET A 1 -19.58 16.40 -11.16
C MET A 1 -19.66 16.04 -9.67
N LEU A 2 -20.06 14.82 -9.28
CA LEU A 2 -20.15 14.41 -7.86
C LEU A 2 -18.89 13.73 -7.29
N ASN A 3 -17.96 13.25 -8.15
CA ASN A 3 -16.75 12.53 -7.71
C ASN A 3 -15.83 13.34 -6.78
N ASN A 4 -15.80 14.67 -6.90
CA ASN A 4 -14.89 15.53 -6.13
C ASN A 4 -15.52 16.14 -4.86
N MET A 5 -16.80 15.87 -4.57
CA MET A 5 -17.53 16.47 -3.45
C MET A 5 -17.74 15.52 -2.25
N LEU A 6 -17.49 14.23 -2.43
CA LEU A 6 -17.57 13.22 -1.37
C LEU A 6 -16.18 12.69 -0.95
N GLY A 7 -15.10 13.32 -1.42
CA GLY A 7 -13.74 12.89 -1.11
C GLY A 7 -13.31 11.56 -1.75
N TYR A 8 -14.17 10.93 -2.55
CA TYR A 8 -13.81 9.74 -3.33
C TYR A 8 -13.10 10.14 -4.62
N SER A 9 -11.91 10.73 -4.49
CA SER A 9 -10.93 10.65 -5.57
C SER A 9 -10.43 9.21 -5.56
N SER A 10 -11.08 8.33 -6.33
CA SER A 10 -10.59 7.00 -6.66
C SER A 10 -9.38 7.11 -7.59
N THR A 11 -8.33 7.78 -7.11
CA THR A 11 -6.99 7.61 -7.60
C THR A 11 -6.49 6.41 -6.81
N SER A 12 -6.37 5.25 -7.46
CA SER A 12 -5.43 4.22 -6.99
C SER A 12 -4.08 4.91 -6.97
N GLN A 13 -3.71 5.45 -5.82
CA GLN A 13 -2.59 6.37 -5.72
C GLN A 13 -1.45 5.59 -5.12
N ALA A 14 -0.62 5.06 -6.02
CA ALA A 14 0.73 4.63 -5.66
C ALA A 14 1.37 5.72 -4.78
N PHE A 15 1.97 5.30 -3.67
CA PHE A 15 2.60 6.20 -2.71
C PHE A 15 3.62 7.10 -3.39
N THR A 16 3.67 8.37 -2.98
CA THR A 16 4.46 9.42 -3.65
C THR A 16 5.96 9.17 -3.63
N ASP A 17 6.43 8.33 -2.71
CA ASP A 17 7.82 7.97 -2.46
C ASP A 17 8.16 6.52 -2.84
N VAL A 18 7.26 5.83 -3.58
CA VAL A 18 7.47 4.47 -4.07
C VAL A 18 7.46 4.47 -5.59
N SER A 19 8.65 4.52 -6.19
CA SER A 19 8.84 4.42 -7.65
C SER A 19 9.12 2.97 -8.08
N LYS A 20 8.60 2.56 -9.25
CA LYS A 20 8.86 1.21 -9.80
C LYS A 20 10.33 0.98 -10.16
N THR A 21 11.05 2.04 -10.52
CA THR A 21 12.47 1.96 -10.88
C THR A 21 13.36 1.70 -9.67
N GLU A 22 13.09 2.36 -8.53
CA GLU A 22 13.91 2.20 -7.31
C GLU A 22 13.48 1.00 -6.46
N TYR A 23 12.18 0.70 -6.43
CA TYR A 23 11.61 -0.36 -5.61
C TYR A 23 11.02 -1.50 -6.44
N SER A 24 11.65 -1.86 -7.56
CA SER A 24 11.13 -2.87 -8.50
C SER A 24 10.75 -4.21 -7.84
N TRP A 25 11.49 -4.62 -6.81
CA TRP A 25 11.25 -5.84 -6.03
C TRP A 25 10.03 -5.76 -5.11
N ALA A 26 9.61 -4.56 -4.70
CA ALA A 26 8.53 -4.33 -3.75
C ALA A 26 7.30 -3.68 -4.38
N TYR A 27 7.48 -2.95 -5.49
CA TYR A 27 6.51 -2.03 -6.05
C TYR A 27 5.17 -2.72 -6.33
N ASP A 28 5.22 -3.88 -6.99
CA ASP A 28 4.01 -4.62 -7.34
C ASP A 28 3.31 -5.16 -6.08
N ALA A 29 4.06 -5.59 -5.05
CA ALA A 29 3.50 -6.04 -3.78
C ALA A 29 2.88 -4.89 -2.97
N ILE A 30 3.58 -3.75 -2.85
CA ILE A 30 3.11 -2.55 -2.17
C ILE A 30 1.82 -2.05 -2.84
N SER A 31 1.81 -1.97 -4.17
CA SER A 31 0.64 -1.53 -4.94
C SER A 31 -0.56 -2.47 -4.76
N ALA A 32 -0.33 -3.80 -4.79
CA ALA A 32 -1.39 -4.77 -4.57
C ALA A 32 -2.00 -4.69 -3.15
N LEU A 33 -1.17 -4.44 -2.14
CA LEU A 33 -1.63 -4.29 -0.75
C LEU A 33 -2.33 -2.95 -0.51
N GLU A 34 -1.90 -1.87 -1.17
CA GLU A 34 -2.58 -0.57 -1.16
C GLU A 34 -3.98 -0.66 -1.78
N THR A 35 -4.09 -1.27 -2.95
CA THR A 35 -5.38 -1.42 -3.65
C THR A 35 -6.38 -2.28 -2.87
N ARG A 36 -5.89 -3.16 -1.99
CA ARG A 36 -6.70 -3.98 -1.07
C ARG A 36 -7.00 -3.28 0.27
N GLY A 37 -6.54 -2.06 0.47
CA GLY A 37 -6.71 -1.30 1.72
C GLY A 37 -5.91 -1.86 2.91
N ILE A 38 -4.95 -2.77 2.65
CA ILE A 38 -4.10 -3.38 3.69
C ILE A 38 -3.01 -2.39 4.11
N LEU A 39 -2.47 -1.63 3.15
CA LEU A 39 -1.54 -0.53 3.37
C LEU A 39 -2.23 0.80 3.07
N ASN A 40 -2.17 1.75 3.99
CA ASN A 40 -2.81 3.06 3.84
C ASN A 40 -1.79 4.22 3.80
N GLY A 41 -0.50 3.94 4.02
CA GLY A 41 0.55 4.97 4.07
C GLY A 41 0.29 6.02 5.15
N TYR A 42 0.85 7.21 4.94
CA TYR A 42 0.74 8.37 5.82
C TYR A 42 -0.15 9.45 5.20
N ALA A 43 -0.60 10.40 6.01
CA ALA A 43 -1.48 11.49 5.57
C ALA A 43 -0.87 12.41 4.50
N ASP A 44 0.47 12.40 4.35
CA ASP A 44 1.21 13.12 3.31
C ASP A 44 1.28 12.35 1.97
N GLY A 45 0.68 11.15 1.90
CA GLY A 45 0.69 10.29 0.71
C GLY A 45 1.93 9.41 0.57
N SER A 46 2.82 9.38 1.57
CA SER A 46 4.02 8.53 1.58
C SER A 46 3.76 7.12 2.15
N PHE A 47 4.61 6.17 1.78
CA PHE A 47 4.73 4.84 2.39
C PHE A 47 5.94 4.72 3.33
N ARG A 48 7.00 5.47 3.03
CA ARG A 48 8.30 5.47 3.72
C ARG A 48 8.97 4.09 3.68
N PRO A 49 9.28 3.55 2.49
CA PRO A 49 9.82 2.19 2.33
C PRO A 49 11.18 1.97 3.02
N GLN A 50 11.92 3.03 3.34
CA GLN A 50 13.21 2.96 4.04
C GLN A 50 13.09 3.03 5.57
N ASN A 51 11.89 3.32 6.09
CA ASN A 51 11.69 3.33 7.53
C ASN A 51 11.70 1.90 8.08
N SER A 52 12.27 1.75 9.27
CA SER A 52 12.17 0.49 9.99
C SER A 52 10.72 0.22 10.37
N ILE A 53 10.22 -0.94 9.98
CA ILE A 53 8.90 -1.43 10.39
C ILE A 53 8.99 -2.04 11.79
N THR A 54 8.04 -1.73 12.65
CA THR A 54 7.93 -2.36 13.97
C THR A 54 7.33 -3.76 13.85
N ARG A 55 7.65 -4.64 14.80
CA ARG A 55 7.06 -5.99 14.86
C ARG A 55 5.53 -5.96 14.91
N ALA A 56 4.95 -4.94 15.57
CA ALA A 56 3.50 -4.76 15.66
C ALA A 56 2.89 -4.40 14.30
N GLU A 57 3.51 -3.50 13.55
CA GLU A 57 3.08 -3.15 12.18
C GLU A 57 3.22 -4.35 11.25
N THR A 58 4.32 -5.10 11.33
CA THR A 58 4.49 -6.34 10.55
C THR A 58 3.41 -7.36 10.88
N ALA A 59 3.13 -7.60 12.15
CA ALA A 59 2.06 -8.51 12.57
C ALA A 59 0.69 -8.04 12.06
N ALA A 60 0.41 -6.73 12.11
CA ALA A 60 -0.83 -6.17 11.64
C ALA A 60 -1.00 -6.22 10.11
N ILE A 61 0.10 -6.22 9.34
CA ILE A 61 0.07 -6.50 7.91
C ILE A 61 -0.23 -7.99 7.71
N ILE A 62 0.51 -8.88 8.38
CA ILE A 62 0.34 -10.34 8.24
C ILE A 62 -1.09 -10.77 8.59
N THR A 63 -1.71 -10.21 9.62
CA THR A 63 -3.08 -10.55 10.01
C THR A 63 -4.14 -10.04 9.04
N ARG A 64 -3.87 -8.95 8.32
CA ARG A 64 -4.77 -8.38 7.29
C ARG A 64 -4.61 -9.06 5.94
N VAL A 65 -3.41 -9.58 5.66
CA VAL A 65 -3.15 -10.40 4.50
C VAL A 65 -3.85 -11.73 4.72
N ASP A 66 -5.01 -11.89 4.09
CA ASP A 66 -5.63 -13.21 3.95
C ASP A 66 -4.68 -14.10 3.13
N LEU A 67 -4.04 -15.05 3.81
CA LEU A 67 -3.04 -15.96 3.26
C LEU A 67 -3.60 -16.85 2.14
N SER A 68 -4.93 -16.93 1.98
CA SER A 68 -5.57 -17.63 0.85
C SER A 68 -5.37 -16.93 -0.51
N GLN A 69 -4.92 -15.68 -0.50
CA GLN A 69 -4.76 -14.84 -1.70
C GLN A 69 -3.31 -14.79 -2.23
N LEU A 70 -2.36 -15.42 -1.54
CA LEU A 70 -0.99 -15.59 -2.04
C LEU A 70 -0.94 -16.85 -2.92
N VAL A 71 -1.40 -16.73 -4.17
CA VAL A 71 -1.07 -17.72 -5.20
C VAL A 71 0.41 -17.53 -5.52
N VAL A 72 1.26 -18.38 -4.95
CA VAL A 72 2.65 -18.54 -5.40
C VAL A 72 2.62 -19.46 -6.62
N PRO A 73 3.02 -19.00 -7.82
CA PRO A 73 3.13 -19.87 -8.99
C PRO A 73 4.23 -20.93 -8.83
#